data_AF-A0AAJ2S216-F1
#
_entry.id   AF-A0AAJ2S216-F1
#
_cell.length_a   1.000
_cell.length_b   1.000
_cell.length_c   1.000
_cell.angle_alpha   90.00
_cell.angle_beta   90.00
_cell.angle_gamma   90.00
#
_symmetry.space_group_name_H-M   'P 1'
#
loop_
_entity.id
_entity.type
_entity.pdbx_description
1 polymer ?
#
loop_
_entity_poly.entity_id
_entity_poly.type
_entity_poly.pdbx_seq_one_letter_code
_entity_poly.pdbx_strand_id
1 'polypeptide(L)'
;MKPSTLRIAGFGFRSEATLESLIQALDQLIDQYGSVYKYGLINRLAAARSMLPLVEELGRLRNIEVIAVADAELSTVTTLTHSTHSLQARGTGSVAEAVALLAAGPGATLLGPRIISADRQATAALALGFARKLPALDNTALKIASCASPIKIFIYTT
;
A
#
# COMPACT_ATOMS: atom_id res chain seq x y z
N MET A 1 14.37 -14.19 15.62
CA MET A 1 14.45 -13.30 14.44
C MET A 1 13.65 -12.04 14.70
N LYS A 2 14.24 -10.85 14.58
CA LYS A 2 13.48 -9.59 14.68
C LYS A 2 12.67 -9.41 13.39
N PRO A 3 11.37 -9.07 13.45
CA PRO A 3 10.61 -8.78 12.25
C PRO A 3 11.23 -7.55 11.56
N SER A 4 11.48 -7.66 10.26
CA SER A 4 11.89 -6.51 9.46
C SER A 4 10.67 -5.61 9.26
N THR A 5 10.72 -4.46 9.88
CA THR A 5 9.69 -3.42 9.76
C THR A 5 9.70 -2.84 8.35
N LEU A 6 8.51 -2.75 7.74
CA LEU A 6 8.28 -2.10 6.45
C LEU A 6 7.67 -0.71 6.69
N ARG A 7 8.22 0.30 6.03
CA ARG A 7 7.71 1.67 6.03
C ARG A 7 7.24 2.02 4.63
N ILE A 8 5.94 2.26 4.49
CA ILE A 8 5.29 2.49 3.21
C ILE A 8 4.74 3.90 3.16
N ALA A 9 5.16 4.69 2.18
CA ALA A 9 4.66 6.03 1.95
C ALA A 9 3.52 5.99 0.92
N GLY A 10 2.29 6.21 1.36
CA GLY A 10 1.11 6.25 0.51
C GLY A 10 0.81 7.65 -0.01
N PHE A 11 0.38 7.75 -1.27
CA PHE A 11 0.06 9.01 -1.95
C PHE A 11 -1.40 9.12 -2.36
N GLY A 12 -1.94 10.32 -2.21
CA GLY A 12 -3.17 10.77 -2.82
C GLY A 12 -3.00 12.20 -3.32
N PHE A 13 -3.66 12.57 -4.41
CA PHE A 13 -3.46 13.86 -5.06
C PHE A 13 -4.66 14.24 -5.97
N ARG A 14 -4.69 15.49 -6.40
CA ARG A 14 -5.69 16.02 -7.35
C ARG A 14 -5.26 15.79 -8.79
N SER A 15 -6.18 15.89 -9.75
CA SER A 15 -5.89 15.73 -11.18
C SER A 15 -4.81 16.69 -11.69
N GLU A 16 -4.67 17.86 -11.08
CA GLU A 16 -3.71 18.91 -11.47
C GLU A 16 -2.43 18.85 -10.62
N ALA A 17 -2.20 17.78 -9.86
CA ALA A 17 -0.95 17.63 -9.12
C ALA A 17 0.22 17.35 -10.07
N THR A 18 1.37 17.93 -9.75
CA THR A 18 2.59 17.72 -10.51
C THR A 18 3.53 16.77 -9.79
N LEU A 19 4.58 16.32 -10.47
CA LEU A 19 5.63 15.52 -9.86
C LEU A 19 6.30 16.28 -8.70
N GLU A 20 6.46 17.61 -8.83
CA GLU A 20 7.00 18.49 -7.78
C GLU A 20 6.12 18.48 -6.52
N SER A 21 4.80 18.48 -6.66
CA SER A 21 3.88 18.36 -5.52
C SER A 21 4.14 17.07 -4.73
N LEU A 22 4.33 15.95 -5.43
CA LEU A 22 4.61 14.64 -4.84
C LEU A 22 6.01 14.59 -4.20
N ILE A 23 7.02 15.15 -4.88
CA ILE A 23 8.38 15.30 -4.36
C ILE A 23 8.35 16.08 -3.04
N GLN A 24 7.69 17.22 -3.02
CA GLN A 24 7.62 18.06 -1.82
C GLN A 24 6.95 17.32 -0.66
N ALA A 25 5.84 16.62 -0.90
CA ALA A 25 5.16 15.84 0.13
C ALA A 25 6.04 14.68 0.65
N LEU A 26 6.80 14.02 -0.23
CA LEU A 26 7.74 12.96 0.16
C LEU A 26 8.88 13.51 1.01
N ASP A 27 9.52 14.60 0.58
CA ASP A 27 10.67 15.18 1.26
C ASP A 27 10.26 15.70 2.65
N GLN A 28 9.09 16.33 2.78
CA GLN A 28 8.50 16.71 4.08
C GLN A 28 8.25 15.51 5.00
N LEU A 29 7.78 14.39 4.43
CA LEU A 29 7.59 13.13 5.17
C LEU A 29 8.93 12.58 5.65
N ILE A 30 9.98 12.71 4.84
CA ILE A 30 11.34 12.33 5.19
C ILE A 30 11.88 13.18 6.32
N ASP A 31 11.72 14.50 6.24
CA ASP A 31 12.20 15.42 7.27
C ASP A 31 11.50 15.19 8.61
N GLN A 32 10.18 14.98 8.59
CA GLN A 32 9.38 14.78 9.80
C GLN A 32 9.78 13.52 10.59
N TYR A 33 10.13 12.43 9.91
CA TYR A 33 10.39 11.13 10.55
C TYR A 33 11.84 10.65 10.44
N GLY A 34 12.70 11.31 9.67
CA GLY A 34 14.07 10.90 9.40
C GLY A 34 14.98 10.90 10.63
N SER A 35 14.73 11.79 11.60
CA SER A 35 15.46 11.82 12.88
C SER A 35 15.18 10.60 13.76
N VAL A 36 13.96 10.04 13.65
CA VAL A 36 13.52 8.85 14.39
C VAL A 36 14.09 7.57 13.77
N TYR A 37 14.23 7.53 12.44
CA TYR A 37 14.64 6.34 11.70
C TYR A 37 15.92 6.58 10.88
N LYS A 38 17.07 6.51 11.57
CA LYS A 38 18.43 6.77 11.05
C LYS A 38 18.85 6.01 9.77
N TYR A 39 18.17 4.93 9.40
CA TYR A 39 18.48 4.11 8.22
C TYR A 39 17.22 3.88 7.39
N GLY A 40 17.20 4.43 6.17
CA GLY A 40 16.18 4.19 5.15
C GLY A 40 14.74 4.38 5.66
N LEU A 41 14.25 5.61 5.59
CA LEU A 41 12.92 5.92 6.14
C LEU A 41 11.79 5.25 5.36
N ILE A 42 11.89 5.16 4.04
CA ILE A 42 10.79 4.69 3.20
C ILE A 42 11.28 3.50 2.38
N ASN A 43 10.64 2.35 2.56
CA ASN A 43 10.98 1.14 1.84
C ASN A 43 10.30 1.08 0.48
N ARG A 44 9.05 1.55 0.39
CA ARG A 44 8.21 1.54 -0.81
C ARG A 44 7.28 2.74 -0.83
N LEU A 45 6.88 3.15 -2.02
CA LEU A 45 5.75 4.06 -2.21
C LEU A 45 4.48 3.24 -2.46
N ALA A 46 3.31 3.83 -2.24
CA ALA A 46 2.03 3.21 -2.54
C ALA A 46 1.05 4.21 -3.15
N ALA A 47 0.25 3.73 -4.09
CA ALA A 47 -0.78 4.52 -4.76
C ALA A 47 -1.98 3.64 -5.09
N ALA A 48 -3.17 4.26 -5.20
CA ALA A 48 -4.30 3.59 -5.83
C ALA A 48 -4.00 3.36 -7.32
N ARG A 49 -4.50 2.27 -7.92
CA ARG A 49 -4.24 1.97 -9.34
C ARG A 49 -4.62 3.11 -10.28
N SER A 50 -5.74 3.78 -10.03
CA SER A 50 -6.15 4.96 -10.82
C SER A 50 -5.22 6.19 -10.69
N MET A 51 -4.26 6.15 -9.78
CA MET A 51 -3.32 7.23 -9.47
C MET A 51 -1.86 6.79 -9.63
N LEU A 52 -1.63 5.60 -10.17
CA LEU A 52 -0.32 4.96 -10.19
C LEU A 52 0.75 5.70 -11.04
N PRO A 53 0.45 6.21 -12.25
CA PRO A 53 1.50 6.70 -13.16
C PRO A 53 2.41 7.79 -12.58
N LEU A 54 1.84 8.79 -11.91
CA LEU A 54 2.62 9.90 -11.34
C LEU A 54 3.47 9.44 -10.14
N VAL A 55 3.01 8.44 -9.39
CA VAL A 55 3.76 7.87 -8.26
C VAL A 55 4.86 6.92 -8.75
N GLU A 56 4.64 6.18 -9.84
CA GLU A 56 5.70 5.40 -10.51
C GLU A 56 6.81 6.31 -11.05
N GLU A 57 6.46 7.47 -11.59
CA GLU A 57 7.45 8.46 -12.01
C GLU A 57 8.30 8.95 -10.83
N LEU A 58 7.67 9.28 -9.70
CA LEU A 58 8.38 9.60 -8.45
C LEU A 58 9.25 8.42 -7.98
N GLY A 59 8.71 7.20 -8.01
CA GLY A 59 9.41 5.99 -7.61
C GLY A 59 10.68 5.76 -8.42
N ARG A 60 10.59 5.91 -9.75
CA ARG A 60 11.75 5.85 -10.64
C ARG A 60 12.77 6.95 -10.33
N LEU A 61 12.32 8.18 -10.07
CA LEU A 61 13.20 9.31 -9.73
C LEU A 61 13.94 9.08 -8.40
N ARG A 62 13.29 8.47 -7.42
CA ARG A 62 13.85 8.22 -6.08
C ARG A 62 14.50 6.84 -5.94
N ASN A 63 14.43 6.00 -6.98
CA ASN A 63 14.84 4.59 -6.94
C ASN A 63 14.11 3.80 -5.82
N ILE A 64 12.80 4.02 -5.70
CA ILE A 64 11.92 3.36 -4.73
C ILE A 64 10.80 2.65 -5.49
N GLU A 65 10.63 1.35 -5.22
CA GLU A 65 9.55 0.56 -5.81
C GLU A 65 8.17 1.03 -5.31
N VAL A 66 7.18 0.98 -6.21
CA VAL A 66 5.80 1.44 -5.97
C VAL A 66 4.85 0.26 -5.90
N ILE A 67 4.01 0.22 -4.88
CA ILE A 67 2.97 -0.77 -4.70
C ILE A 67 1.64 -0.18 -5.20
N ALA A 68 1.00 -0.87 -6.14
CA ALA A 68 -0.33 -0.53 -6.60
C ALA A 68 -1.41 -1.19 -5.73
N VAL A 69 -2.27 -0.37 -5.14
CA VAL A 69 -3.42 -0.80 -4.34
C VAL A 69 -4.69 -0.73 -5.19
N ALA A 70 -5.57 -1.73 -5.09
CA ALA A 70 -6.80 -1.72 -5.87
C ALA A 70 -7.75 -0.62 -5.34
N ASP A 71 -8.33 0.18 -6.23
CA ASP A 71 -9.23 1.27 -5.85
C ASP A 71 -10.43 0.80 -4.99
N ALA A 72 -10.93 -0.42 -5.25
CA ALA A 72 -12.03 -1.02 -4.48
C ALA A 72 -11.68 -1.29 -3.01
N GLU A 73 -10.39 -1.44 -2.68
CA GLU A 73 -9.94 -1.75 -1.32
C GLU A 73 -9.84 -0.50 -0.44
N LEU A 74 -9.83 0.71 -1.00
CA LEU A 74 -9.59 1.95 -0.24
C LEU A 74 -10.60 2.18 0.90
N SER A 75 -11.84 1.72 0.72
CA SER A 75 -12.92 1.85 1.70
C SER A 75 -12.90 0.79 2.81
N THR A 76 -12.03 -0.22 2.69
CA THR A 76 -11.95 -1.35 3.62
C THR A 76 -11.12 -1.05 4.87
N VAL A 77 -10.39 0.07 4.88
CA VAL A 77 -9.51 0.47 5.98
C VAL A 77 -9.97 1.77 6.60
N THR A 78 -9.88 1.84 7.93
CA THR A 78 -10.12 3.07 8.68
C THR A 78 -8.88 3.96 8.62
N THR A 79 -9.09 5.23 8.29
CA THR A 79 -8.03 6.24 8.19
C THR A 79 -8.03 7.14 9.43
N LEU A 80 -6.90 7.75 9.77
CA LEU A 80 -6.81 8.69 10.90
C LEU A 80 -7.50 10.01 10.57
N THR A 81 -7.37 10.47 9.34
CA THR A 81 -7.92 11.75 8.89
C THR A 81 -9.07 11.54 7.90
N HIS A 82 -9.92 12.56 7.82
CA HIS A 82 -11.11 12.55 6.98
C HIS A 82 -11.12 13.77 6.05
N SER A 83 -11.62 13.57 4.84
CA SER A 83 -11.81 14.59 3.80
C SER A 83 -13.16 14.31 3.16
N THR A 84 -14.06 15.29 3.17
CA THR A 84 -15.38 15.16 2.55
C THR A 84 -15.26 14.73 1.08
N HIS A 85 -14.30 15.32 0.35
CA HIS A 85 -14.04 14.97 -1.04
C HIS A 85 -13.58 13.52 -1.20
N SER A 86 -12.65 13.04 -0.36
CA SER A 86 -12.16 11.66 -0.45
C SER A 86 -13.24 10.65 -0.10
N LEU A 87 -14.08 10.95 0.90
CA LEU A 87 -15.20 10.10 1.27
C LEU A 87 -16.21 9.98 0.14
N GLN A 88 -16.57 11.11 -0.48
CA GLN A 88 -17.51 11.13 -1.61
C GLN A 88 -16.95 10.44 -2.86
N ALA A 89 -15.68 10.72 -3.21
CA ALA A 89 -15.09 10.22 -4.45
C ALA A 89 -14.61 8.77 -4.36
N ARG A 90 -14.17 8.31 -3.19
CA ARG A 90 -13.46 7.03 -3.03
C ARG A 90 -13.86 6.22 -1.79
N GLY A 91 -14.87 6.65 -1.04
CA GLY A 91 -15.35 5.91 0.13
C GLY A 91 -14.33 5.79 1.27
N THR A 92 -13.32 6.66 1.31
CA THR A 92 -12.25 6.63 2.33
C THR A 92 -12.00 8.03 2.90
N GLY A 93 -11.63 8.12 4.18
CA GLY A 93 -11.33 9.41 4.82
C GLY A 93 -10.06 10.07 4.25
N SER A 94 -9.11 9.26 3.79
CA SER A 94 -7.84 9.73 3.24
C SER A 94 -7.21 8.68 2.32
N VAL A 95 -7.11 8.98 1.02
CA VAL A 95 -6.52 8.06 0.02
C VAL A 95 -5.07 7.71 0.38
N ALA A 96 -4.26 8.72 0.72
CA ALA A 96 -2.86 8.55 1.07
C ALA A 96 -2.68 7.60 2.27
N GLU A 97 -3.51 7.74 3.30
CA GLU A 97 -3.47 6.88 4.49
C GLU A 97 -3.95 5.46 4.17
N ALA A 98 -5.04 5.34 3.41
CA ALA A 98 -5.60 4.04 3.04
C ALA A 98 -4.59 3.20 2.24
N VAL A 99 -3.97 3.79 1.20
CA VAL A 99 -2.99 3.05 0.39
C VAL A 99 -1.72 2.73 1.16
N ALA A 100 -1.27 3.60 2.09
CA ALA A 100 -0.14 3.32 2.96
C ALA A 100 -0.41 2.09 3.85
N LEU A 101 -1.59 2.05 4.50
CA LEU A 101 -2.01 0.95 5.37
C LEU A 101 -2.17 -0.37 4.60
N LEU A 102 -2.92 -0.34 3.50
CA LEU A 102 -3.18 -1.52 2.68
C LEU A 102 -1.88 -2.13 2.14
N ALA A 103 -0.97 -1.29 1.64
CA ALA A 103 0.33 -1.74 1.13
C ALA A 103 1.30 -2.19 2.24
N ALA A 104 1.19 -1.63 3.46
CA ALA A 104 1.96 -2.10 4.63
C ALA A 104 1.42 -3.43 5.20
N GLY A 105 0.18 -3.78 4.88
CA GLY A 105 -0.43 -5.08 5.16
C GLY A 105 -1.12 -5.18 6.53
N PRO A 106 -1.59 -6.39 6.89
CA PRO A 106 -2.35 -6.60 8.11
C PRO A 106 -1.59 -6.21 9.38
N GLY A 107 -2.26 -5.48 10.27
CA GLY A 107 -1.66 -4.96 11.51
C GLY A 107 -0.76 -3.74 11.31
N ALA A 108 -0.76 -3.15 10.12
CA ALA A 108 -0.08 -1.89 9.89
C ALA A 108 -0.72 -0.73 10.67
N THR A 109 0.10 0.25 11.02
CA THR A 109 -0.33 1.45 11.72
C THR A 109 0.23 2.70 11.05
N LEU A 110 -0.52 3.80 11.09
CA LEU A 110 -0.03 5.10 10.62
C LEU A 110 0.90 5.71 11.67
N LEU A 111 1.99 6.32 11.23
CA LEU A 111 2.93 7.02 12.11
C LEU A 111 2.47 8.43 12.49
N GLY A 112 1.37 8.91 11.92
CA GLY A 112 0.78 10.21 12.19
C GLY A 112 -0.22 10.61 11.11
N PRO A 113 -0.75 11.84 11.20
CA PRO A 113 -1.61 12.38 10.16
C PRO A 113 -0.84 12.57 8.85
N ARG A 114 -1.58 12.60 7.74
CA ARG A 114 -1.03 12.92 6.42
C ARG A 114 -0.33 14.29 6.36
N ILE A 115 0.71 14.37 5.55
CA ILE A 115 1.36 15.61 5.10
C ILE A 115 0.71 16.06 3.80
N ILE A 116 0.58 17.37 3.62
CA ILE A 116 0.00 17.99 2.43
C ILE A 116 1.06 18.91 1.83
N SER A 117 1.29 18.81 0.51
CA SER A 117 2.22 19.69 -0.21
C SER A 117 1.80 21.16 -0.08
N ALA A 118 2.73 22.09 -0.27
CA ALA A 118 2.47 23.52 -0.07
C ALA A 118 1.40 24.07 -1.03
N ASP A 119 1.39 23.57 -2.27
CA ASP A 119 0.36 23.85 -3.27
C ASP A 119 -0.97 23.15 -3.00
N ARG A 120 -1.04 22.27 -1.99
CA ARG A 120 -2.20 21.48 -1.59
C ARG A 120 -2.72 20.51 -2.65
N GLN A 121 -1.88 20.17 -3.62
CA GLN A 121 -2.22 19.28 -4.71
C GLN A 121 -1.92 17.81 -4.40
N ALA A 122 -0.93 17.55 -3.56
CA ALA A 122 -0.51 16.21 -3.17
C ALA A 122 -0.58 16.01 -1.65
N THR A 123 -0.69 14.76 -1.26
CA THR A 123 -0.80 14.33 0.12
C THR A 123 -0.06 13.01 0.29
N ALA A 124 0.75 12.91 1.34
CA ALA A 124 1.51 11.71 1.66
C ALA A 124 1.23 11.26 3.10
N ALA A 125 1.24 9.95 3.35
CA ALA A 125 1.12 9.39 4.68
C ALA A 125 2.09 8.21 4.85
N LEU A 126 2.58 7.99 6.07
CA LEU A 126 3.55 6.92 6.36
C LEU A 126 2.90 5.85 7.24
N ALA A 127 2.93 4.61 6.76
CA ALA A 127 2.49 3.45 7.53
C ALA A 127 3.66 2.53 7.89
N LEU A 128 3.58 1.94 9.07
CA LEU A 128 4.47 0.93 9.60
C LEU A 128 3.79 -0.44 9.52
N GLY A 129 4.43 -1.39 8.85
CA GLY A 129 4.00 -2.79 8.80
C GLY A 129 5.13 -3.75 9.14
N PHE A 130 4.85 -5.04 9.06
CA PHE A 130 5.84 -6.08 9.27
C PHE A 130 5.95 -6.94 8.02
N ALA A 131 7.14 -7.03 7.44
CA ALA A 131 7.37 -8.05 6.41
C ALA A 131 7.33 -9.41 7.08
N ARG A 132 6.27 -10.19 6.87
CA ARG A 132 6.38 -11.64 7.01
C ARG A 132 7.03 -12.15 5.74
N LYS A 133 8.22 -12.75 5.87
CA LYS A 133 8.62 -13.75 4.90
C LYS A 133 7.59 -14.87 5.03
N LEU A 134 6.73 -15.07 4.03
CA LEU A 134 5.95 -16.30 3.95
C LEU A 134 6.94 -17.46 4.12
N PRO A 135 6.66 -18.47 4.96
CA PRO A 135 7.47 -19.68 4.94
C PRO A 135 7.51 -20.15 3.48
N ALA A 136 8.72 -20.37 2.96
CA ALA A 136 8.88 -20.97 1.64
C ALA A 136 7.97 -22.20 1.62
N LEU A 137 7.03 -22.26 0.67
CA LEU A 137 6.20 -23.44 0.49
C LEU A 137 7.18 -24.59 0.27
N ASP A 138 7.33 -25.42 1.29
CA ASP A 138 8.05 -26.66 1.21
C ASP A 138 7.25 -27.54 0.25
N ASN A 139 7.88 -27.95 -0.85
CA ASN A 139 7.29 -28.78 -1.90
C ASN A 139 6.83 -30.18 -1.40
N THR A 140 6.82 -30.42 -0.09
CA THR A 140 6.34 -31.64 0.57
C THR A 140 4.83 -31.82 0.42
N ALA A 141 4.06 -30.73 0.30
CA ALA A 141 2.60 -30.80 0.22
C ALA A 141 2.04 -31.30 -1.14
N LEU A 142 2.85 -31.37 -2.21
CA LEU A 142 2.39 -31.87 -3.51
C LEU A 142 2.42 -33.40 -3.66
N LYS A 143 2.96 -34.15 -2.68
CA LYS A 143 3.11 -35.62 -2.81
C LYS A 143 1.92 -36.44 -2.30
N ILE A 144 0.92 -35.81 -1.68
CA ILE A 144 -0.23 -36.51 -1.08
C ILE A 144 -1.51 -36.49 -1.93
N ALA A 145 -1.53 -35.81 -3.08
CA ALA A 145 -2.73 -35.69 -3.92
C ALA A 145 -2.80 -36.68 -5.11
N SER A 146 -1.85 -37.63 -5.24
CA SER A 146 -1.79 -38.56 -6.38
C SER A 146 -2.38 -39.96 -6.13
N CYS A 147 -2.99 -40.22 -4.96
CA CYS A 147 -3.53 -41.55 -4.63
C CYS A 147 -4.99 -41.49 -4.17
N ALA A 148 -5.93 -41.18 -5.09
CA ALA A 148 -7.33 -41.58 -4.94
C ALA A 148 -7.99 -41.75 -6.32
N SER A 149 -8.51 -42.96 -6.55
CA SER A 149 -9.06 -43.57 -7.77
C SER A 149 -10.23 -42.83 -8.46
N PRO A 150 -10.57 -43.18 -9.73
CA PRO A 150 -11.60 -42.49 -10.50
C PRO A 150 -13.02 -42.92 -10.09
N ILE A 151 -13.90 -41.94 -9.90
CA ILE A 151 -15.34 -42.16 -9.70
C ILE A 151 -15.95 -42.57 -11.05
N LYS A 152 -16.46 -43.81 -11.13
CA LYS A 152 -17.37 -44.26 -12.19
C LYS A 152 -18.72 -43.56 -12.02
N ILE A 153 -19.12 -42.78 -13.03
CA ILE A 153 -20.50 -42.29 -13.15
C ILE A 153 -21.29 -43.34 -13.94
N PHE A 154 -22.25 -44.00 -13.27
CA PHE A 154 -23.32 -44.78 -13.89
C PHE A 154 -24.53 -43.86 -14.01
N ILE A 155 -25.03 -43.64 -15.23
CA ILE A 155 -26.32 -42.99 -15.45
C ILE A 155 -27.26 -44.07 -16.01
N TYR A 156 -28.23 -44.48 -15.20
CA TYR A 156 -29.43 -45.17 -15.66
C TYR A 156 -30.58 -44.20 -15.57
N THR A 157 -31.32 -44.04 -16.66
CA THR A 157 -32.75 -43.71 -16.57
C THR A 157 -33.50 -44.40 -17.72
N THR A 158 -34.65 -44.96 -17.32
CA THR A 158 -35.69 -45.71 -18.06
C THR A 158 -36.14 -45.13 -19.38
#